data_AF-A0A553R3P7-F1
#
_entry.id   AF-A0A553R3P7-F1
#
_cell.length_a   1.000
_cell.length_b   1.000
_cell.length_c   1.000
_cell.angle_alpha   90.00
_cell.angle_beta   90.00
_cell.angle_gamma   90.00
#
_symmetry.space_group_name_H-M   'P 1'
#
loop_
_entity.id
_entity.type
_entity.pdbx_description
1 polymer ?
#
loop_
_entity_poly.entity_id
_entity_poly.type
_entity_poly.pdbx_seq_one_letter_code
_entity_poly.pdbx_strand_id
1 'polypeptide(L)'
;FALLLVCIYRNQVSAKGTGLCSSPPILCCAGQNNTCIKTDCFCDEYCMNAQDCCSDYIQTCKTAFIRILVRADDETAALNAVNTFILNIETTMKKKWQDCSLQVKKIIKT
;
A
#
# COMPACT_ATOMS: atom_id res chain seq x y z
N PHE A 1 -25.67 5.95 -3.95
CA PHE A 1 -24.87 5.63 -2.75
C PHE A 1 -24.24 4.24 -2.78
N ALA A 2 -25.00 3.16 -3.08
CA ALA A 2 -24.45 1.80 -3.16
C ALA A 2 -23.29 1.61 -4.17
N LEU A 3 -23.30 2.34 -5.30
CA LEU A 3 -22.28 2.21 -6.35
C LEU A 3 -20.91 2.83 -5.97
N LEU A 4 -20.87 3.81 -5.06
CA LEU A 4 -19.61 4.36 -4.54
C LEU A 4 -18.89 3.37 -3.60
N LEU A 5 -19.66 2.54 -2.88
CA LEU A 5 -19.12 1.54 -1.96
C LEU A 5 -18.34 0.42 -2.68
N VAL A 6 -18.74 0.07 -3.92
CA VAL A 6 -18.08 -0.97 -4.72
C VAL A 6 -16.66 -0.56 -5.13
N CYS A 7 -16.42 0.72 -5.45
CA CYS A 7 -15.08 1.21 -5.83
C CYS A 7 -14.10 1.22 -4.63
N ILE A 8 -14.60 1.51 -3.43
CA ILE A 8 -13.78 1.60 -2.20
C ILE A 8 -13.42 0.22 -1.67
N TYR A 9 -14.34 -0.75 -1.75
CA TYR A 9 -14.14 -2.10 -1.21
C TYR A 9 -13.02 -2.90 -1.92
N ARG A 10 -12.84 -2.71 -3.23
CA ARG A 10 -11.84 -3.46 -4.03
C ARG A 10 -10.38 -3.02 -3.83
N ASN A 11 -10.12 -1.87 -3.23
CA ASN A 11 -8.76 -1.35 -3.03
C ASN A 11 -8.22 -1.59 -1.61
N GLN A 12 -8.91 -2.38 -0.79
CA GLN A 12 -8.44 -2.69 0.55
C GLN A 12 -7.37 -3.78 0.45
N VAL A 13 -6.13 -3.44 0.82
CA VAL A 13 -5.17 -4.45 1.26
C VAL A 13 -5.81 -5.08 2.48
N SER A 14 -6.27 -6.34 2.37
CA SER A 14 -6.80 -7.06 3.51
C SER A 14 -5.67 -7.22 4.51
N ALA A 15 -5.63 -6.31 5.48
CA ALA A 15 -4.81 -6.46 6.65
C ALA A 15 -5.33 -7.67 7.41
N LYS A 16 -4.47 -8.67 7.57
CA LYS A 16 -4.80 -9.82 8.40
C LYS A 16 -4.32 -9.52 9.81
N GLY A 17 -5.16 -9.86 10.77
CA GLY A 17 -4.77 -9.95 12.16
C GLY A 17 -4.54 -8.64 12.93
N THR A 18 -4.20 -8.79 14.21
CA THR A 18 -3.97 -7.68 15.15
C THR A 18 -2.48 -7.37 15.37
N GLY A 19 -1.58 -8.20 14.81
CA GLY A 19 -0.15 -7.95 14.86
C GLY A 19 0.26 -6.69 14.08
N LEU A 20 1.36 -6.06 14.52
CA LEU A 20 1.98 -4.92 13.85
C LEU A 20 3.47 -5.19 13.62
N CYS A 21 3.95 -4.96 12.40
CA CYS A 21 5.37 -5.06 12.05
C CYS A 21 6.22 -4.04 12.82
N SER A 22 5.62 -2.93 13.23
CA SER A 22 6.23 -1.89 14.06
C SER A 22 6.30 -2.25 15.55
N SER A 23 5.52 -3.24 16.03
CA SER A 23 5.55 -3.64 17.45
C SER A 23 6.91 -4.21 17.82
N PRO A 24 7.57 -3.72 18.88
CA PRO A 24 8.90 -4.18 19.27
C PRO A 24 8.99 -5.71 19.47
N PRO A 25 10.04 -6.39 18.97
CA PRO A 25 11.05 -5.85 18.06
C PRO A 25 10.47 -5.62 16.66
N ILE A 26 10.84 -4.50 16.02
CA ILE A 26 10.44 -4.22 14.63
C ILE A 26 10.87 -5.39 13.74
N LEU A 27 9.96 -5.87 12.89
CA LEU A 27 10.15 -7.07 12.09
C LEU A 27 9.80 -6.79 10.63
N CYS A 28 10.80 -6.89 9.74
CA CYS A 28 10.64 -6.80 8.29
C CYS A 28 11.61 -7.79 7.63
N CYS A 29 11.09 -8.72 6.83
CA CYS A 29 11.91 -9.76 6.20
C CYS A 29 11.83 -9.70 4.67
N ALA A 30 12.93 -10.01 4.00
CA ALA A 30 12.96 -10.12 2.54
C ALA A 30 12.41 -11.47 2.07
N GLY A 31 11.82 -11.50 0.87
CA GLY A 31 11.28 -12.71 0.26
C GLY A 31 10.12 -13.34 1.04
N GLN A 32 9.93 -14.66 0.88
CA GLN A 32 8.99 -15.44 1.68
C GLN A 32 9.69 -15.97 2.93
N ASN A 33 9.16 -15.65 4.10
CA ASN A 33 9.72 -16.09 5.37
C ASN A 33 8.60 -16.45 6.36
N ASN A 34 8.30 -17.74 6.43
CA ASN A 34 7.23 -18.27 7.28
C ASN A 34 7.49 -18.09 8.80
N THR A 35 8.68 -17.67 9.23
CA THR A 35 8.94 -17.29 10.64
C THR A 35 8.80 -15.80 10.88
N CYS A 36 8.60 -14.99 9.83
CA CYS A 36 8.45 -13.54 9.90
C CYS A 36 7.00 -13.14 10.23
N ILE A 37 6.50 -13.64 11.36
CA ILE A 37 5.10 -13.54 11.77
C ILE A 37 4.95 -12.68 13.03
N LYS A 38 3.87 -11.91 13.09
CA LYS A 38 3.39 -11.19 14.27
C LYS A 38 1.99 -11.69 14.57
N THR A 39 1.78 -12.31 15.72
CA THR A 39 0.48 -12.86 16.18
C THR A 39 -0.20 -13.77 15.16
N ASP A 40 -0.83 -13.20 14.13
CA ASP A 40 -1.66 -13.80 13.09
C ASP A 40 -1.47 -13.18 11.68
N CYS A 41 -0.37 -12.45 11.46
CA CYS A 41 -0.04 -11.79 10.19
C CYS A 41 1.46 -11.79 9.88
N PHE A 42 1.81 -11.63 8.60
CA PHE A 42 3.20 -11.69 8.14
C PHE A 42 3.78 -10.29 7.85
N CYS A 43 5.09 -10.18 8.06
CA CYS A 43 5.89 -8.98 7.79
C CYS A 43 7.01 -9.25 6.76
N ASP A 44 6.85 -10.31 5.96
CA ASP A 44 7.75 -10.61 4.84
C ASP A 44 7.25 -10.01 3.52
N GLU A 45 8.06 -10.08 2.46
CA GLU A 45 7.66 -9.50 1.16
C GLU A 45 6.57 -10.29 0.44
N TYR A 46 6.51 -11.59 0.70
CA TYR A 46 5.54 -12.50 0.10
C TYR A 46 4.12 -12.29 0.65
N CYS A 47 3.98 -11.66 1.82
CA CYS A 47 2.67 -11.44 2.45
C CYS A 47 1.68 -10.69 1.55
N MET A 48 2.18 -9.84 0.64
CA MET A 48 1.33 -9.11 -0.31
C MET A 48 0.72 -10.03 -1.37
N ASN A 49 1.45 -11.08 -1.76
CA ASN A 49 0.99 -12.13 -2.66
C ASN A 49 0.05 -13.11 -1.95
N ALA A 50 0.36 -13.46 -0.69
CA ALA A 50 -0.47 -14.34 0.14
C ALA A 50 -1.70 -13.63 0.74
N GLN A 51 -1.74 -12.30 0.69
CA GLN A 51 -2.75 -11.43 1.29
C GLN A 51 -2.91 -11.64 2.81
N ASP A 52 -1.80 -11.82 3.52
CA ASP A 52 -1.74 -12.04 4.96
C ASP A 52 -0.81 -11.06 5.69
N CYS A 53 -0.50 -9.92 5.05
CA CYS A 53 0.28 -8.86 5.66
C CYS A 53 -0.39 -8.27 6.91
N CYS A 54 0.43 -7.88 7.88
CA CYS A 54 -0.01 -7.01 8.97
C CYS A 54 -0.48 -5.65 8.43
N SER A 55 -1.39 -5.00 9.17
CA SER A 55 -2.02 -3.73 8.77
C SER A 55 -1.04 -2.59 8.50
N ASP A 56 0.11 -2.60 9.17
CA ASP A 56 1.15 -1.58 9.09
C ASP A 56 2.35 -2.02 8.23
N TYR A 57 2.29 -3.14 7.51
CA TYR A 57 3.42 -3.66 6.72
C TYR A 57 3.93 -2.64 5.69
N ILE A 58 3.04 -2.01 4.92
CA ILE A 58 3.43 -1.01 3.92
C ILE A 58 4.09 0.20 4.61
N GLN A 59 3.50 0.69 5.70
CA GLN A 59 4.01 1.85 6.43
C GLN A 59 5.35 1.55 7.11
N THR A 60 5.54 0.34 7.62
CA THR A 60 6.72 -0.03 8.43
C THR A 60 7.85 -0.55 7.56
N CYS A 61 7.57 -1.48 6.64
CA CYS A 61 8.58 -2.23 5.89
C CYS A 61 8.81 -1.72 4.47
N LYS A 62 7.82 -1.06 3.84
CA LYS A 62 7.98 -0.46 2.51
C LYS A 62 8.20 1.06 2.53
N THR A 63 7.74 1.77 3.57
CA THR A 63 7.89 3.24 3.68
C THR A 63 9.24 3.67 4.28
N ALA A 64 10.31 2.95 3.95
CA ALA A 64 11.68 3.45 4.13
C ALA A 64 11.99 4.67 3.22
N PHE A 65 11.12 4.96 2.25
CA PHE A 65 11.30 6.00 1.24
C PHE A 65 11.47 7.42 1.83
N ILE A 66 10.76 7.76 2.91
CA ILE A 66 10.86 9.11 3.51
C ILE A 66 12.18 9.28 4.29
N ARG A 67 12.74 8.21 4.88
CA ARG A 67 13.99 8.31 5.65
C ARG A 67 15.23 8.45 4.77
N ILE A 68 15.17 8.01 3.52
CA ILE A 68 16.29 8.16 2.56
C ILE A 68 16.38 9.61 2.07
N LEU A 69 15.25 10.29 1.85
CA LEU A 69 15.24 11.69 1.41
C LEU A 69 15.73 12.68 2.48
N VAL A 70 15.59 12.33 3.77
CA VAL A 70 16.15 13.13 4.88
C VAL A 70 17.68 12.93 5.02
N ARG A 71 18.28 12.00 4.27
CA ARG A 71 19.75 11.82 4.18
C ARG A 71 20.31 12.23 2.81
N ALA A 72 19.49 12.80 1.93
CA ALA A 72 19.98 13.31 0.65
C ALA A 72 20.49 14.74 0.88
N ASP A 73 21.79 14.96 0.70
CA ASP A 73 22.43 16.29 0.73
C ASP A 73 21.98 17.21 -0.44
N ASP A 74 20.96 16.82 -1.21
CA ASP A 74 20.38 17.59 -2.32
C ASP A 74 18.84 17.61 -2.21
N GLU A 75 18.35 18.66 -1.54
CA GLU A 75 16.95 18.99 -1.34
C GLU A 75 16.17 19.11 -2.66
N THR A 76 16.83 19.50 -3.76
CA THR A 76 16.20 19.71 -5.07
C THR A 76 15.89 18.38 -5.76
N ALA A 77 16.83 17.43 -5.73
CA ALA A 77 16.61 16.09 -6.27
C ALA A 77 15.53 15.34 -5.46
N ALA A 78 15.53 15.49 -4.15
CA ALA A 78 14.53 14.93 -3.26
C ALA A 78 13.13 15.49 -3.55
N LEU A 79 13.00 16.82 -3.67
CA LEU A 79 11.73 17.48 -3.99
C LEU A 79 11.20 17.05 -5.37
N ASN A 80 12.07 16.93 -6.38
CA ASN A 80 11.68 16.46 -7.70
C ASN A 80 11.22 14.99 -7.70
N ALA A 81 11.87 14.13 -6.93
CA ALA A 81 11.46 12.73 -6.78
C ALA A 81 10.10 12.62 -6.07
N VAL A 82 9.87 13.44 -5.03
CA VAL A 82 8.57 13.53 -4.35
C VAL A 82 7.49 14.06 -5.28
N ASN A 83 7.74 15.15 -6.01
CA ASN A 83 6.78 15.71 -6.96
C ASN A 83 6.43 14.71 -8.07
N THR A 84 7.43 13.99 -8.59
CA THR A 84 7.21 12.92 -9.57
C THR A 84 6.36 11.79 -8.98
N PHE A 85 6.62 11.40 -7.74
CA PHE A 85 5.83 10.39 -7.05
C PHE A 85 4.38 10.82 -6.82
N ILE A 86 4.16 12.08 -6.39
CA ILE A 86 2.83 12.67 -6.22
C ILE A 86 2.08 12.65 -7.56
N LEU A 87 2.71 13.08 -8.65
CA LEU A 87 2.10 13.02 -9.99
C LEU A 87 1.76 11.59 -10.43
N ASN A 88 2.61 10.61 -10.11
CA ASN A 88 2.34 9.20 -10.38
C ASN A 88 1.16 8.65 -9.56
N ILE A 89 1.02 9.08 -8.30
CA ILE A 89 -0.16 8.74 -7.49
C ILE A 89 -1.42 9.36 -8.10
N GLU A 90 -1.40 10.66 -8.41
CA GLU A 90 -2.56 11.36 -8.96
C GLU A 90 -3.04 10.74 -10.26
N THR A 91 -2.12 10.41 -11.17
CA THR A 91 -2.45 9.76 -12.45
C THR A 91 -3.00 8.35 -12.24
N THR A 92 -2.43 7.57 -11.33
CA THR A 92 -2.94 6.24 -10.96
C THR A 92 -4.35 6.33 -10.39
N MET A 93 -4.61 7.29 -9.51
CA MET A 93 -5.93 7.52 -8.91
C MET A 93 -6.95 7.98 -9.95
N LYS A 94 -6.58 8.90 -10.85
CA LYS A 94 -7.42 9.34 -11.97
C LYS A 94 -7.80 8.17 -12.90
N LYS A 95 -6.83 7.32 -13.24
CA LYS A 95 -7.07 6.12 -14.06
C LYS A 95 -8.02 5.14 -13.38
N LYS A 96 -7.75 4.79 -12.11
CA LYS A 96 -8.63 3.91 -11.32
C LYS A 96 -10.06 4.48 -11.20
N TRP A 97 -10.19 5.79 -11.08
CA TRP A 97 -11.49 6.47 -11.08
C TRP A 97 -12.22 6.34 -12.41
N GLN A 98 -11.53 6.57 -13.54
CA GLN A 98 -12.10 6.42 -14.88
C GLN A 98 -12.56 4.99 -15.14
N ASP A 99 -11.74 4.01 -14.79
CA ASP A 99 -12.07 2.59 -14.93
C ASP A 99 -13.30 2.22 -14.09
N CYS A 100 -13.37 2.69 -12.83
CA CYS A 100 -14.54 2.45 -11.99
C CYS A 100 -15.80 3.14 -12.55
N SER A 101 -15.68 4.39 -13.02
CA SER A 101 -16.78 5.13 -13.65
C SER A 101 -17.34 4.39 -14.86
N LEU A 102 -16.48 3.79 -15.69
CA LEU A 102 -16.90 3.00 -16.85
C LEU A 102 -17.65 1.72 -16.42
N GLN A 103 -17.19 1.03 -15.38
CA GLN A 103 -17.88 -0.15 -14.86
C GLN A 103 -19.27 0.19 -14.30
N VAL A 104 -19.40 1.31 -13.57
CA VAL A 104 -20.70 1.77 -13.06
C VAL A 104 -21.65 2.11 -14.22
N LYS A 105 -21.17 2.77 -15.27
CA LYS A 105 -21.97 3.06 -16.47
C LYS A 105 -22.48 1.81 -17.17
N LYS A 106 -21.74 0.70 -17.13
CA LYS A 106 -22.19 -0.60 -17.68
C LYS A 106 -23.32 -1.19 -16.85
N ILE A 107 -23.22 -1.12 -15.52
CA ILE A 107 -24.25 -1.64 -14.61
C ILE A 107 -25.56 -0.85 -14.75
N ILE A 108 -25.50 0.48 -14.83
CA ILE A 108 -26.71 1.33 -14.94
C ILE A 108 -27.45 1.15 -16.29
N LYS A 109 -26.74 0.71 -17.34
CA LYS A 109 -27.33 0.46 -18.67
C LYS A 109 -27.91 -0.95 -18.85
N THR A 110 -27.85 -1.79 -17.81
CA THR A 110 -28.44 -3.13 -17.77
C THR A 110 -29.71 -3.08 -16.92
#